data_AF-A0A5C7IK97-F1
#
_entry.id   AF-A0A5C7IK97-F1
#
_cell.length_a   1.000
_cell.length_b   1.000
_cell.length_c   1.000
_cell.angle_alpha   90.00
_cell.angle_beta   90.00
_cell.angle_gamma   90.00
#
_symmetry.space_group_name_H-M   'P 1'
#
loop_
_entity.id
_entity.type
_entity.pdbx_description
1 polymer ?
#
loop_
_entity_poly.entity_id
_entity_poly.type
_entity_poly.pdbx_seq_one_letter_code
_entity_poly.pdbx_strand_id
1 'polypeptide(L)' 'MASSAIKSGTLVTLAELHSSSPFFKDGTSLRVTGKLQEYSVETAIATVADGSAILKIDTQHLRDLSFRIGSMYRFICEL' A
#
# COMPACT_ATOMS: atom_id res chain seq x y z
N MET A 1 -7.04 2.06 26.73
CA MET A 1 -6.32 1.68 25.49
C MET A 1 -7.36 1.19 24.51
N ALA A 2 -7.56 1.89 23.39
CA ALA A 2 -8.47 1.40 22.35
C ALA A 2 -7.82 0.17 21.71
N SER A 3 -8.43 -1.00 21.91
CA SER A 3 -8.12 -2.18 21.11
C SER A 3 -8.57 -1.89 19.68
N SER A 4 -7.69 -1.32 18.85
CA SER A 4 -7.93 -1.25 17.42
C SER A 4 -7.90 -2.69 16.91
N ALA A 5 -9.08 -3.28 16.72
CA ALA A 5 -9.19 -4.59 16.10
C ALA A 5 -8.56 -4.48 14.71
N ILE A 6 -7.42 -5.13 14.49
CA ILE A 6 -6.72 -5.13 13.22
C ILE A 6 -7.69 -5.70 12.18
N LYS A 7 -8.28 -4.83 11.37
CA LYS A 7 -9.20 -5.24 10.31
C LYS A 7 -8.41 -6.02 9.26
N SER A 8 -9.00 -7.08 8.72
CA SER A 8 -8.37 -7.99 7.75
C SER A 8 -7.88 -7.31 6.45
N GLY A 9 -8.22 -6.04 6.24
CA GLY A 9 -7.92 -5.25 5.06
C GLY A 9 -8.82 -5.64 3.88
N THR A 10 -9.50 -4.69 3.25
CA THR A 10 -10.30 -4.95 2.06
C THR A 10 -9.37 -5.15 0.86
N LEU A 11 -9.54 -6.24 0.10
CA LEU A 11 -8.81 -6.44 -1.15
C LEU A 11 -9.32 -5.43 -2.18
N VAL A 12 -8.44 -4.57 -2.67
CA VAL A 12 -8.77 -3.57 -3.69
C VAL A 12 -7.68 -3.54 -4.77
N THR A 13 -8.07 -3.25 -6.00
CA THR A 13 -7.10 -2.93 -7.06
C THR A 13 -6.62 -1.50 -6.91
N LEU A 14 -5.44 -1.20 -7.45
CA LEU A 14 -4.90 0.17 -7.44
C LEU A 14 -5.80 1.14 -8.23
N ALA A 15 -6.46 0.66 -9.28
CA ALA A 15 -7.41 1.44 -10.07
C ALA A 15 -8.68 1.82 -9.30
N GLU A 16 -9.09 1.02 -8.31
CA GLU A 16 -10.23 1.31 -7.44
C GLU A 16 -9.88 2.30 -6.31
N LEU A 17 -8.61 2.62 -6.09
CA LEU A 17 -8.18 3.50 -5.01
C LEU A 17 -8.07 4.95 -5.50
N HIS A 18 -9.23 5.54 -5.82
CA HIS A 18 -9.36 6.94 -6.23
C HIS A 18 -10.30 7.70 -5.30
N SER A 19 -10.22 9.04 -5.28
CA SER A 19 -10.96 9.90 -4.34
C SER A 19 -12.47 9.66 -4.26
N SER A 20 -13.13 9.34 -5.37
CA SER A 20 -14.57 9.04 -5.40
C SER A 20 -14.95 7.61 -4.98
N SER A 21 -13.96 6.75 -4.69
CA SER A 21 -14.18 5.34 -4.39
C SER A 21 -14.66 5.15 -2.96
N PRO A 22 -15.57 4.18 -2.69
CA PRO A 22 -15.93 3.84 -1.33
C PRO A 22 -14.75 3.34 -0.48
N PHE A 23 -13.65 2.92 -1.13
CA PHE A 23 -12.42 2.43 -0.49
C PHE A 23 -11.42 3.54 -0.15
N PHE A 24 -11.63 4.78 -0.63
CA PHE A 24 -10.75 5.90 -0.39
C PHE A 24 -11.23 6.72 0.81
N LYS A 25 -11.00 6.18 2.01
CA LYS A 25 -11.33 6.84 3.28
C LYS A 25 -10.21 6.64 4.28
N ASP A 26 -9.86 7.69 5.01
CA ASP A 26 -8.82 7.64 6.04
C ASP A 26 -9.11 6.54 7.07
N GLY A 27 -8.07 5.81 7.47
CA GLY A 27 -8.19 4.72 8.44
C GLY A 27 -8.78 3.42 7.85
N THR A 28 -8.97 3.35 6.53
CA THR A 28 -9.42 2.11 5.88
C THR A 28 -8.25 1.15 5.77
N SER A 29 -8.40 -0.03 6.37
CA SER A 29 -7.47 -1.14 6.18
C SER A 29 -7.65 -1.75 4.78
N LEU A 30 -6.57 -1.85 4.02
CA LEU A 30 -6.55 -2.24 2.62
C LEU A 30 -5.50 -3.33 2.35
N ARG A 31 -5.77 -4.12 1.30
CA ARG A 31 -4.87 -5.09 0.69
C ARG A 31 -4.72 -4.74 -0.78
N VAL A 32 -3.56 -4.21 -1.15
CA VAL A 32 -3.25 -3.79 -2.53
C VAL A 32 -2.11 -4.64 -3.07
N THR A 33 -2.19 -4.99 -4.35
CA THR A 33 -1.11 -5.70 -5.06
C THR A 33 -0.63 -4.83 -6.21
N GLY A 34 0.68 -4.72 -6.40
CA GLY A 34 1.27 -3.92 -7.47
C GLY A 34 2.73 -4.23 -7.71
N LYS A 35 3.24 -3.81 -8.87
CA LYS A 35 4.66 -3.89 -9.22
C LYS A 35 5.40 -2.75 -8.56
N LEU A 36 6.46 -3.06 -7.82
CA LEU A 36 7.33 -2.02 -7.26
C LEU A 36 8.10 -1.34 -8.40
N GLN A 37 7.87 -0.06 -8.61
CA GLN A 37 8.58 0.74 -9.62
C GLN A 37 9.80 1.44 -9.03
N GLU A 38 9.68 1.97 -7.81
CA GLU A 38 10.73 2.75 -7.16
C GLU A 38 10.66 2.52 -5.66
N TYR A 39 11.81 2.63 -5.00
CA TYR A 39 11.91 2.67 -3.54
C TYR A 39 12.98 3.65 -3.11
N SER A 40 12.62 4.57 -2.22
CA SER A 40 13.56 5.49 -1.59
C SER A 40 13.93 4.99 -0.20
N VAL A 41 15.21 4.68 0.00
CA VAL A 41 15.74 4.28 1.31
C VAL A 41 15.71 5.45 2.30
N GLU A 42 15.90 6.67 1.82
CA GLU A 42 15.94 7.88 2.65
C GLU A 42 14.58 8.20 3.26
N THR A 43 13.50 8.08 2.47
CA THR A 43 12.14 8.43 2.91
C THR A 43 11.30 7.22 3.29
N ALA A 44 11.80 6.00 3.10
CA ALA A 44 11.05 4.75 3.22
C ALA A 44 9.73 4.75 2.41
N ILE A 45 9.73 5.38 1.23
CA ILE A 45 8.57 5.41 0.33
C ILE A 45 8.78 4.42 -0.80
N ALA A 46 7.84 3.50 -0.95
CA ALA A 46 7.72 2.61 -2.10
C ALA A 46 6.67 3.15 -3.08
N THR A 47 7.03 3.26 -4.35
CA THR A 47 6.10 3.58 -5.43
C THR A 47 5.71 2.29 -6.13
N VAL A 48 4.43 1.93 -6.05
CA VAL A 48 3.88 0.72 -6.67
C VAL A 48 2.88 1.07 -7.75
N ALA A 49 2.79 0.24 -8.78
CA ALA A 49 1.87 0.48 -9.87
C ALA A 49 1.21 -0.78 -10.41
N ASP A 50 0.03 -0.59 -10.98
CA ASP A 50 -0.71 -1.56 -11.77
C ASP A 50 -1.39 -0.83 -12.93
N GLY A 51 -0.94 -1.13 -14.16
CA GLY A 51 -1.29 -0.32 -15.33
C GLY A 51 -0.86 1.14 -15.18
N SER A 52 -1.82 2.06 -15.32
CA SER A 52 -1.62 3.51 -15.13
C SER A 52 -1.84 3.99 -13.68
N ALA A 53 -2.34 3.12 -12.79
CA ALA A 53 -2.58 3.47 -11.41
C ALA A 53 -1.28 3.36 -10.60
N ILE A 54 -1.04 4.36 -9.74
CA ILE A 54 0.16 4.48 -8.92
C ILE A 54 -0.25 4.73 -7.47
N LEU A 55 0.41 4.06 -6.55
CA LEU A 55 0.27 4.30 -5.11
C LEU A 55 1.65 4.46 -4.47
N LYS A 56 1.76 5.45 -3.59
CA LYS A 56 2.91 5.62 -2.72
C LYS A 56 2.60 5.01 -1.37
N ILE A 57 3.49 4.17 -0.89
CA ILE A 57 3.33 3.42 0.36
C ILE A 57 4.45 3.83 1.28
N ASP A 58 4.09 4.31 2.46
CA ASP A 58 5.02 4.50 3.57
C ASP A 58 5.37 3.12 4.16
N THR A 59 6.65 2.77 4.13
CA THR A 59 7.17 1.51 4.63
C THR A 59 7.99 1.65 5.90
N GLN A 60 7.92 2.78 6.62
CA GLN A 60 8.71 3.06 7.82
C GLN A 60 8.58 1.99 8.92
N HIS A 61 7.46 1.26 8.94
CA HIS A 61 7.17 0.21 9.93
C HIS A 61 7.54 -1.20 9.45
N LEU A 62 7.93 -1.36 8.18
CA LEU A 62 8.38 -2.64 7.65
C LEU A 62 9.86 -2.85 8.02
N ARG A 63 10.16 -4.00 8.63
CA ARG A 63 11.51 -4.37 9.06
C ARG A 63 11.96 -5.64 8.36
N ASP A 64 13.27 -5.83 8.26
CA ASP A 64 13.90 -7.07 7.77
C ASP A 64 13.45 -7.49 6.36
N LEU A 65 13.22 -6.52 5.48
CA LEU A 65 12.74 -6.71 4.11
C LEU A 65 13.70 -6.11 3.09
N SER A 66 13.91 -6.83 2.00
CA SER A 66 14.66 -6.34 0.83
C SER A 66 13.70 -6.12 -0.33
N PHE A 67 13.53 -4.85 -0.72
CA PHE A 67 12.73 -4.48 -1.87
C PHE A 67 13.49 -4.73 -3.17
N ARG A 68 12.82 -5.38 -4.13
CA ARG A 68 13.32 -5.67 -5.46
C ARG A 68 12.48 -4.92 -6.47
N ILE A 69 13.09 -3.92 -7.10
CA ILE A 69 12.45 -3.17 -8.17
C ILE A 69 12.02 -4.13 -9.29
N GLY A 70 10.79 -3.94 -9.76
CA GLY A 70 10.16 -4.75 -10.79
C GLY A 70 9.45 -6.02 -10.30
N SER A 71 9.56 -6.37 -9.02
CA SER A 71 8.81 -7.49 -8.44
C SER A 71 7.39 -7.09 -8.04
N MET A 72 6.49 -8.08 -7.98
CA MET A 72 5.13 -7.91 -7.47
C MET A 72 5.11 -8.04 -5.96
N TYR A 73 4.42 -7.12 -5.30
CA TYR A 73 4.24 -7.10 -3.85
C TYR A 73 2.77 -6.95 -3.51
N ARG A 74 2.37 -7.55 -2.38
CA ARG A 74 1.08 -7.31 -1.74
C ARG A 74 1.31 -6.57 -0.43
N PHE A 75 0.77 -5.37 -0.33
CA PHE A 75 0.83 -4.56 0.87
C PHE A 75 -0.48 -4.67 1.64
N ILE A 76 -0.37 -4.81 2.96
CA ILE A 76 -1.47 -4.69 3.91
C ILE A 76 -1.21 -3.38 4.64
N CYS A 77 -2.07 -2.39 4.46
CA CYS A 77 -1.84 -1.04 4.96
C CYS A 77 -3.14 -0.38 5.41
N GLU A 78 -3.00 0.79 5.99
CA GLU A 78 -4.08 1.74 6.27
C GLU A 78 -3.92 2.94 5.32
N LEU A 79 -5.03 3.48 4.83
CA LEU A 79 -5.05 4.69 3.99
C LEU A 79 -4.98 5.97 4.84
#